data_AF-A0AAJ2RA95-F1
#
_entry.id   AF-A0AAJ2RA95-F1
#
_cell.length_a   1.000
_cell.length_b   1.000
_cell.length_c   1.000
_cell.angle_alpha   90.00
_cell.angle_beta   90.00
_cell.angle_gamma   90.00
#
_symmetry.space_group_name_H-M   'P 1'
#
loop_
_entity.id
_entity.type
_entity.pdbx_description
1 polymer ?
#
loop_
_entity_poly.entity_id
_entity_poly.type
_entity_poly.pdbx_seq_one_letter_code
_entity_poly.pdbx_strand_id
1 'polypeptide(L)' 'MKKDRAIELLGGTPKKAAEAMGYRAVQTIYLWPDVLPQATADRVMGVVGRMSKPGKRRRRAQPTTQEHGHA' A
#
# COMPACT_ATOMS: atom_id res chain seq x y z
N MET A 1 -4.58 -0.24 -15.63
CA MET A 1 -5.70 0.35 -14.86
C MET A 1 -5.61 1.87 -14.93
N LYS A 2 -6.72 2.62 -14.99
CA LYS A 2 -6.70 4.10 -14.96
C LYS A 2 -6.40 4.65 -13.57
N LYS A 3 -5.69 5.78 -13.50
CA LYS A 3 -5.35 6.48 -12.25
C LYS A 3 -6.57 6.84 -11.41
N ASP A 4 -7.59 7.42 -12.03
CA ASP A 4 -8.80 7.84 -11.32
C ASP A 4 -9.50 6.65 -10.67
N ARG A 5 -9.62 5.55 -11.42
CA ARG A 5 -10.17 4.30 -10.90
C ARG A 5 -9.38 3.76 -9.71
N ALA A 6 -8.05 3.91 -9.74
CA ALA A 6 -7.19 3.53 -8.63
C ALA A 6 -7.52 4.35 -7.36
N ILE A 7 -7.67 5.66 -7.53
CA ILE A 7 -7.95 6.60 -6.43
C ILE A 7 -9.32 6.31 -5.82
N GLU A 8 -10.34 6.04 -6.65
CA GLU A 8 -11.67 5.61 -6.20
C GLU A 8 -11.59 4.38 -5.30
N LEU A 9 -10.92 3.32 -5.77
CA LEU A 9 -10.78 2.06 -5.05
C LEU A 9 -10.02 2.20 -3.73
N LEU A 10 -9.09 3.15 -3.65
CA LEU A 10 -8.25 3.39 -2.48
C LEU A 10 -8.84 4.45 -1.52
N GLY A 11 -10.12 4.81 -1.67
CA GLY A 11 -10.85 5.66 -0.73
C GLY A 11 -11.33 7.00 -1.30
N GLY A 12 -11.20 7.21 -2.61
CA GLY A 12 -11.81 8.32 -3.35
C GLY A 12 -11.01 9.63 -3.37
N THR A 13 -9.89 9.73 -2.66
CA THR A 13 -9.03 10.93 -2.71
C THR A 13 -7.55 10.56 -2.78
N PRO A 14 -6.69 11.41 -3.40
CA PRO A 14 -5.25 11.16 -3.47
C PRO A 14 -4.60 10.97 -2.10
N LYS A 15 -5.09 11.69 -1.08
CA LYS A 15 -4.62 11.55 0.31
C LYS A 15 -4.90 10.15 0.86
N LYS A 16 -6.15 9.68 0.75
CA LYS A 16 -6.54 8.33 1.19
C LYS A 16 -5.82 7.25 0.39
N ALA A 17 -5.62 7.48 -0.91
CA ALA A 17 -4.85 6.58 -1.75
C ALA A 17 -3.37 6.47 -1.33
N ALA A 18 -2.74 7.59 -0.96
CA ALA A 18 -1.38 7.58 -0.42
C ALA A 18 -1.31 6.82 0.91
N GLU A 19 -2.24 7.08 1.82
CA GLU A 19 -2.35 6.38 3.12
C GLU A 19 -2.55 4.87 2.94
N ALA A 20 -3.46 4.49 2.04
CA ALA A 20 -3.76 3.10 1.67
C ALA A 20 -2.52 2.35 1.15
N MET A 21 -1.76 3.03 0.28
CA MET A 21 -0.56 2.49 -0.35
C MET A 21 0.67 2.53 0.58
N GLY A 22 0.57 3.20 1.74
CA GLY A 22 1.68 3.38 2.67
C GLY A 22 2.72 4.41 2.22
N TYR A 23 2.35 5.33 1.33
CA TYR A 23 3.22 6.45 0.94
C TYR A 23 3.18 7.57 1.98
N ARG A 24 4.34 8.15 2.26
CA ARG A 24 4.46 9.30 3.17
C ARG A 24 4.03 10.62 2.53
N ALA A 25 4.11 10.71 1.20
CA ALA A 25 3.80 11.92 0.46
C ALA A 25 2.66 11.69 -0.53
N VAL A 26 1.64 12.56 -0.47
CA VAL A 26 0.50 12.54 -1.41
C VAL A 26 0.94 12.83 -2.85
N GLN A 27 2.04 13.58 -3.03
CA GLN A 27 2.64 13.89 -4.33
C GLN A 27 2.93 12.65 -5.17
N THR A 28 3.26 11.51 -4.55
CA THR A 28 3.49 10.25 -5.25
C THR A 28 2.26 9.78 -6.06
N ILE A 29 1.04 10.06 -5.60
CA ILE A 29 -0.20 9.72 -6.31
C ILE A 29 -0.41 10.67 -7.49
N TYR A 30 -0.05 11.95 -7.35
CA TYR A 30 -0.15 12.91 -8.45
C TYR A 30 0.82 12.60 -9.59
N LEU A 31 2.00 12.05 -9.28
CA LEU A 31 3.00 11.61 -10.26
C LEU A 31 2.62 10.32 -11.00
N TRP A 32 1.53 9.64 -10.62
CA TRP A 32 1.06 8.49 -11.39
C TRP A 32 0.67 8.90 -12.81
N PRO A 33 1.08 8.12 -13.83
CA PRO A 33 0.58 8.30 -15.19
C PRO A 33 -0.93 8.00 -15.25
N ASP A 34 -1.60 8.54 -16.26
CA ASP A 34 -3.05 8.32 -16.49
C ASP A 34 -3.41 6.83 -16.55
N VAL A 35 -2.57 6.05 -17.25
CA VAL A 35 -2.63 4.59 -17.27
C VAL A 35 -1.50 4.06 -16.40
N LEU A 36 -1.86 3.39 -15.30
CA LEU A 36 -0.89 2.81 -14.38
C LEU A 36 -0.13 1.65 -15.03
N PRO A 37 1.19 1.57 -14.84
CA PRO A 37 1.96 0.37 -15.15
C PRO A 37 1.38 -0.84 -14.42
N GLN A 38 1.51 -2.02 -15.02
CA GLN A 38 0.98 -3.27 -14.48
C GLN A 38 1.38 -3.48 -13.02
N ALA A 39 2.66 -3.28 -12.69
CA ALA A 39 3.18 -3.42 -11.33
C ALA A 39 2.48 -2.48 -10.31
N THR A 40 2.15 -1.25 -10.70
CA THR A 40 1.42 -0.32 -9.83
C THR A 40 -0.04 -0.76 -9.68
N ALA A 41 -0.68 -1.18 -10.79
CA ALA A 41 -2.04 -1.70 -10.76
C ALA A 41 -2.16 -2.94 -9.85
N ASP A 42 -1.23 -3.89 -9.94
CA ASP A 42 -1.21 -5.09 -9.12
C ASP A 42 -1.05 -4.75 -7.63
N ARG A 43 -0.21 -3.77 -7.29
CA ARG A 43 -0.08 -3.27 -5.91
C ARG A 43 -1.39 -2.65 -5.41
N VAL A 44 -2.06 -1.84 -6.23
CA VAL A 44 -3.37 -1.28 -5.88
C VAL A 44 -4.38 -2.39 -5.60
N MET A 45 -4.51 -3.36 -6.51
CA MET A 45 -5.43 -4.49 -6.32
C MET A 45 -5.09 -5.31 -5.07
N GLY A 46 -3.80 -5.52 -4.79
CA GLY A 46 -3.34 -6.18 -3.57
C GLY A 46 -3.68 -5.40 -2.29
N VAL A 47 -3.61 -4.07 -2.31
CA VAL A 47 -4.03 -3.22 -1.18
C VAL A 47 -5.54 -3.27 -1.00
N VAL A 48 -6.31 -3.09 -2.07
CA VAL A 48 -7.79 -3.14 -2.06
C VAL A 48 -8.27 -4.48 -1.51
N GLY A 49 -7.69 -5.60 -1.95
CA GLY A 49 -8.03 -6.93 -1.45
C GLY A 49 -7.73 -7.13 0.05
N ARG A 50 -6.79 -6.37 0.62
CA ARG A 50 -6.53 -6.34 2.08
C ARG A 50 -7.48 -5.40 2.83
N MET A 51 -7.88 -4.29 2.23
CA MET A 51 -8.83 -3.34 2.82
C MET A 51 -10.20 -3.97 3.06
N SER A 52 -10.67 -4.81 2.15
CA SER A 52 -11.96 -5.50 2.28
C SER A 52 -11.97 -6.64 3.31
N LYS A 53 -10.81 -7.02 3.87
CA LYS A 53 -10.70 -8.10 4.87
C LYS A 53 -10.33 -7.53 6.24
N PRO A 54 -11.31 -7.27 7.14
CA PRO A 54 -11.05 -6.65 8.45
C PRO A 54 -10.23 -7.48 9.46
N GLY A 55 -9.60 -8.60 9.08
CA GLY A 55 -9.12 -9.61 10.05
C GLY A 55 -7.63 -9.97 10.07
N LYS A 56 -6.77 -9.49 9.16
CA LYS A 56 -5.34 -9.90 9.17
C LYS A 56 -4.39 -8.75 8.87
N ARG A 57 -4.36 -7.78 9.78
CA ARG A 57 -3.11 -7.06 10.08
C ARG A 57 -2.11 -8.12 10.59
N ARG A 58 -1.37 -8.77 9.68
CA ARG A 58 -0.16 -9.52 10.07
C ARG A 58 0.72 -8.48 10.73
N ARG A 59 0.72 -8.46 12.07
CA ARG A 59 1.80 -7.89 12.87
C ARG A 59 3.07 -8.38 12.20
N ARG A 60 3.84 -7.44 11.65
CA ARG A 60 5.20 -7.69 11.20
C ARG A 60 5.93 -8.16 12.45
N ALA A 61 6.06 -9.47 12.59
CA ALA A 61 6.97 -10.06 13.56
C ALA A 61 8.34 -9.52 13.17
N GLN A 62 8.80 -8.55 13.95
CA GLN A 62 10.20 -8.15 13.94
C GLN A 62 10.95 -9.44 14.30
N PRO A 63 11.96 -9.87 13.52
CA PRO A 63 12.82 -10.94 13.99
C PRO A 63 13.49 -10.41 15.27
N THR A 64 13.16 -11.03 16.41
CA THR A 64 13.90 -10.86 17.65
C THR A 64 15.36 -11.17 17.33
N THR A 65 16.22 -10.16 17.38
CA THR A 65 17.65 -10.35 17.55
C THR A 65 17.82 -11.14 18.83
N GLN A 66 18.05 -12.45 18.69
CA GLN A 66 18.42 -13.31 19.80
C GLN A 66 19.92 -13.10 20.01
N GLU A 67 20.26 -12.39 21.09
CA GLU A 67 21.61 -12.27 21.59
C GLU A 67 22.19 -13.65 21.86
N HIS A 68 23.27 -13.99 21.15
CA HIS A 68 24.18 -15.07 21.57
C HIS A 68 25.24 -14.43 22.47
N GLY A 69 25.04 -14.57 23.78
CA GLY A 69 26.11 -14.41 24.76
C GLY A 69 27.04 -15.62 24.72
N HIS A 70 28.33 -15.38 24.51
CA HIS A 70 29.40 -16.32 24.79
C HIS A 70 30.67 -15.53 25.13
N ALA A 71 31.03 -15.52 26.41
CA ALA A 71 32.40 -15.55 26.94
C ALA A 71 32.33 -15.59 28.47
#